data_AF-A0A9D6C309-F1
#
_entry.id   AF-A0A9D6C309-F1
#
_cell.length_a   1.000
_cell.length_b   1.000
_cell.length_c   1.000
_cell.angle_alpha   90.00
_cell.angle_beta   90.00
_cell.angle_gamma   90.00
#
_symmetry.space_group_name_H-M   'P 1'
#
loop_
_entity.id
_entity.type
_entity.pdbx_description
1 polymer ?
#
loop_
_entity_poly.entity_id
_entity_poly.type
_entity_poly.pdbx_seq_one_letter_code
_entity_poly.pdbx_strand_id
1 'polypeptide(L)' 'MRETCMNQTELAARWKISPRTLERWRSIGDGPRFLKIGGRVIYRIEDVEAFERAALSAAGEQYRKD' A
#
# COMPACT_ATOMS: atom_id res chain seq x y z
N MET A 1 2.00 -21.51 7.82
CA MET A 1 2.51 -20.25 8.40
C MET A 1 1.67 -19.12 7.84
N ARG A 2 1.16 -18.22 8.68
CA ARG A 2 0.48 -17.02 8.16
C ARG A 2 1.56 -16.10 7.61
N GLU A 3 1.46 -15.76 6.33
CA GLU A 3 2.29 -14.72 5.75
C GLU A 3 2.00 -13.42 6.51
N THR A 4 3.04 -12.79 7.06
CA THR A 4 2.90 -11.58 7.90
C THR A 4 3.25 -10.32 7.11
N CYS A 5 3.93 -10.48 5.99
CA CYS A 5 4.45 -9.41 5.16
C CYS A 5 4.43 -9.78 3.68
N MET A 6 4.31 -8.75 2.84
CA MET A 6 4.31 -8.82 1.38
C MET A 6 5.37 -7.88 0.83
N ASN A 7 6.01 -8.24 -0.27
CA ASN A 7 6.83 -7.34 -1.05
C ASN A 7 5.97 -6.47 -1.98
N GLN A 8 6.61 -5.51 -2.65
CA GLN A 8 5.92 -4.60 -3.59
C GLN A 8 5.15 -5.33 -4.70
N THR A 9 5.70 -6.38 -5.28
CA THR A 9 5.08 -7.13 -6.38
C THR A 9 3.84 -7.87 -5.90
N GLU A 10 3.89 -8.46 -4.70
CA GLU A 10 2.75 -9.16 -4.09
C GLU A 10 1.60 -8.19 -3.77
N LEU A 11 1.92 -7.04 -3.18
CA LEU A 11 0.92 -6.01 -2.90
C LEU A 11 0.32 -5.44 -4.18
N ALA A 12 1.16 -5.17 -5.20
CA ALA A 12 0.72 -4.72 -6.51
C ALA A 12 -0.25 -5.73 -7.17
N ALA A 13 0.05 -7.03 -7.08
CA ALA A 13 -0.81 -8.08 -7.58
C ALA A 13 -2.16 -8.14 -6.83
N ARG A 14 -2.14 -8.04 -5.49
CA ARG A 14 -3.37 -8.00 -4.65
C ARG A 14 -4.30 -6.85 -5.08
N TRP A 15 -3.73 -5.66 -5.27
CA TRP A 15 -4.50 -4.47 -5.64
C TRP A 15 -4.73 -4.30 -7.14
N LYS A 16 -4.18 -5.21 -7.97
CA LYS A 16 -4.23 -5.13 -9.44
C LYS A 16 -3.72 -3.77 -9.98
N ILE A 17 -2.65 -3.25 -9.38
CA ILE A 17 -1.98 -2.02 -9.81
C ILE A 17 -0.56 -2.33 -10.27
N SER A 18 0.04 -1.41 -11.02
CA SER A 18 1.47 -1.52 -11.34
C SER A 18 2.32 -1.34 -10.08
N PRO A 19 3.39 -2.14 -9.88
CA PRO A 19 4.41 -1.90 -8.84
C PRO A 19 4.96 -0.46 -8.85
N ARG A 20 5.00 0.18 -10.03
CA ARG A 20 5.43 1.57 -10.21
C ARG A 20 4.49 2.59 -9.56
N THR A 21 3.22 2.24 -9.37
CA THR A 21 2.26 3.06 -8.62
C THR A 21 2.65 3.10 -7.14
N LEU A 22 3.02 1.95 -6.56
CA LEU A 22 3.51 1.86 -5.18
C LEU A 22 4.84 2.60 -5.02
N GLU A 23 5.73 2.56 -6.02
CA GLU A 23 6.95 3.37 -6.04
C GLU A 23 6.63 4.87 -5.99
N ARG A 24 5.71 5.33 -6.85
CA ARG A 24 5.28 6.73 -6.87
C ARG A 24 4.69 7.16 -5.52
N TRP A 25 3.80 6.35 -4.95
CA TRP A 25 3.19 6.61 -3.64
C TRP A 25 4.25 6.79 -2.56
N ARG A 26 5.23 5.87 -2.46
CA ARG A 26 6.33 6.02 -1.51
C ARG A 26 7.14 7.30 -1.73
N SER A 27 7.41 7.68 -2.98
CA SER A 27 8.16 8.90 -3.29
C SER A 27 7.43 10.19 -2.89
N ILE A 28 6.10 10.20 -2.93
CA ILE A 28 5.28 11.36 -2.54
C ILE A 28 4.79 11.30 -1.08
N GLY A 29 5.17 10.26 -0.33
CA GLY A 29 4.73 10.06 1.05
C GLY A 29 3.30 9.54 1.21
N ASP A 30 2.75 8.93 0.17
CA ASP A 30 1.40 8.34 0.15
C ASP A 30 1.46 6.80 0.23
N GLY A 31 0.31 6.17 0.49
CA GLY A 31 0.15 4.72 0.53
C GLY A 31 0.33 4.08 1.92
N PRO A 32 0.30 2.74 1.98
CA PRO A 32 0.46 2.00 3.23
C PRO A 32 1.88 2.12 3.78
N ARG A 33 2.01 1.98 5.10
CA ARG A 33 3.33 1.98 5.76
C ARG A 33 4.17 0.82 5.25
N PHE A 34 5.47 1.06 5.13
CA PHE A 34 6.44 0.08 4.67
C PHE A 34 7.68 0.06 5.56
N LEU A 35 8.35 -1.09 5.56
CA LEU A 35 9.65 -1.32 6.17
C LEU A 35 10.72 -1.33 5.08
N LYS A 36 11.88 -0.72 5.38
CA LYS A 36 13.06 -0.78 4.53
C LYS A 36 14.14 -1.60 5.23
N ILE A 37 14.33 -2.84 4.78
CA ILE A 37 15.28 -3.80 5.40
C ILE A 37 16.24 -4.28 4.31
N GLY A 38 17.54 -4.04 4.49
CA GLY A 38 18.57 -4.49 3.54
C GLY A 38 18.35 -4.00 2.10
N GLY A 39 17.81 -2.79 1.92
CA GLY A 39 17.49 -2.23 0.60
C GLY A 39 16.16 -2.71 -0.02
N ARG A 40 15.44 -3.63 0.63
CA ARG A 40 14.13 -4.11 0.18
C ARG A 40 13.00 -3.36 0.87
N VAL A 41 11.91 -3.16 0.14
CA VAL A 41 10.66 -2.59 0.65
C VAL A 41 9.69 -3.73 0.96
N ILE A 42 9.20 -3.76 2.19
CA ILE A 42 8.28 -4.78 2.69
C ILE A 42 7.07 -4.08 3.31
N TYR A 43 5.89 -4.61 3.04
CA TYR A 43 4.62 -4.16 3.60
C TYR A 43 4.11 -5.21 4.59
N ARG A 44 3.83 -4.82 5.83
CA ARG A 44 3.14 -5.74 6.75
C ARG A 44 1.67 -5.79 6.36
N ILE A 45 1.06 -6.97 6.48
CA ILE A 45 -0.36 -7.12 6.15
C ILE A 45 -1.22 -6.19 7.02
N GLU A 46 -0.90 -6.06 8.31
CA GLU A 46 -1.61 -5.18 9.25
C GLU A 46 -1.65 -3.71 8.78
N ASP A 47 -0.55 -3.21 8.19
CA ASP A 47 -0.43 -1.83 7.73
C ASP A 47 -1.19 -1.62 6.42
N VAL A 48 -1.16 -2.63 5.54
CA VAL A 48 -1.93 -2.65 4.29
C VAL A 48 -3.42 -2.62 4.58
N GLU A 49 -3.89 -3.49 5.47
CA GLU A 49 -5.30 -3.53 5.86
C GLU A 49 -5.73 -2.27 6.60
N ALA A 50 -4.86 -1.67 7.42
CA ALA A 50 -5.14 -0.39 8.05
C ALA A 50 -5.33 0.74 7.03
N PHE A 51 -4.49 0.76 5.99
CA PHE A 51 -4.64 1.69 4.87
C PHE A 51 -5.93 1.44 4.08
N GLU A 52 -6.25 0.18 3.76
CA GLU A 52 -7.51 -0.19 3.08
C GLU A 52 -8.74 0.27 3.88
N ARG A 53 -8.76 0.06 5.20
CA ARG A 53 -9.84 0.53 6.09
C ARG A 53 -9.97 2.05 6.10
N ALA A 54 -8.84 2.76 6.21
CA ALA A 54 -8.84 4.22 6.16
C ALA A 54 -9.38 4.74 4.81
N ALA A 55 -8.95 4.12 3.70
CA ALA A 55 -9.41 4.47 2.36
C ALA A 55 -10.91 4.20 2.16
N LEU A 56 -11.44 3.10 2.70
CA LEU A 56 -12.88 2.81 2.68
C LEU A 56 -13.70 3.87 3.43
N SER A 57 -13.18 4.40 4.54
CA SER A 57 -13.83 5.49 5.28
C SER A 57 -13.74 6.86 4.56
N ALA A 58 -12.68 7.07 3.78
CA ALA A 58 -12.45 8.31 3.02
C ALA A 58 -13.09 8.31 1.61
N ALA A 59 -13.45 7.14 1.08
CA ALA A 59 -14.07 6.98 -0.24
C ALA A 59 -15.46 7.67 -0.36
N GLY A 60 -16.02 8.15 0.75
CA GLY A 60 -17.18 9.05 0.75
C GLY A 60 -16.87 10.50 0.33
N GLU A 61 -15.62 10.95 0.36
CA GLU A 61 -15.25 12.36 0.15
C GLU A 61 -14.27 12.58 -1.03
N GLN A 62 -13.45 11.57 -1.36
CA GLN A 62 -12.23 11.78 -2.16
C GLN A 62 -12.40 11.73 -3.69
N TYR A 63 -13.60 11.49 -4.22
CA TYR A 63 -13.89 11.51 -5.68
C TYR A 63 -14.72 12.73 -6.12
N ARG A 64 -14.72 13.81 -5.34
CA ARG A 64 -15.11 15.14 -5.78
C ARG A 64 -13.84 15.93 -6.09
N LYS A 65 -13.33 15.82 -7.31
CA LYS A 65 -12.33 16.77 -7.81
C LYS A 65 -12.67 17.10 -9.26
N ASP A 66 -13.37 18.23 -9.39
CA ASP A 66 -13.68 18.97 -10.62
C ASP A 66 -12.49 19.08 -11.59
#